data_AF-A0A844KMG5-F1
#
_entry.id   AF-A0A844KMG5-F1
#
_cell.length_a   1.000
_cell.length_b   1.000
_cell.length_c   1.000
_cell.angle_alpha   90.00
_cell.angle_beta   90.00
_cell.angle_gamma   90.00
#
_symmetry.space_group_name_H-M   'P 1'
#
loop_
_entity.id
_entity.type
_entity.pdbx_description
1 polymer ?
#
loop_
_entity_poly.entity_id
_entity_poly.type
_entity_poly.pdbx_seq_one_letter_code
_entity_poly.pdbx_strand_id
1 'polypeptide(L)'
;MEDAPIAFCVIELVFHEDGKGIDLVFRYCNKEMAVLEGVPVEDMLNHSFYEVFPNGDKKWLIPYAEVALNGKQSIIRDYSPEINQNLTIRCFQPEKGYCACILTVDEMAVQS
;
A
#
# COMPACT_ATOMS: atom_id res chain seq x y z
N MET A 1 -3.46 1.24 -15.48
CA MET A 1 -3.83 1.58 -14.09
C MET A 1 -3.83 3.08 -13.85
N GLU A 2 -3.11 3.88 -14.65
CA GLU A 2 -3.03 5.34 -14.46
C GLU A 2 -4.39 6.04 -14.43
N ASP A 3 -5.25 5.77 -15.42
CA ASP A 3 -6.57 6.39 -15.51
C ASP A 3 -7.69 5.58 -14.83
N ALA A 4 -7.34 4.54 -14.08
CA ALA A 4 -8.33 3.77 -13.35
C ALA A 4 -8.93 4.65 -12.22
N PRO A 5 -10.26 4.67 -12.04
CA PRO A 5 -10.92 5.46 -10.99
C PRO A 5 -10.85 4.74 -9.63
N ILE A 6 -9.68 4.23 -9.29
CA ILE A 6 -9.41 3.49 -8.06
C ILE A 6 -7.94 3.62 -7.68
N ALA A 7 -7.67 3.78 -6.39
CA ALA A 7 -6.32 3.87 -5.86
C ALA A 7 -5.56 2.55 -6.07
N PHE A 8 -4.41 2.64 -6.73
CA PHE A 8 -3.55 1.51 -7.02
C PHE A 8 -2.07 1.85 -6.89
N CYS A 9 -1.34 0.99 -6.18
CA CYS A 9 0.11 1.05 -6.11
C CYS A 9 0.77 -0.32 -6.28
N VAL A 10 2.06 -0.31 -6.61
CA VAL A 10 2.95 -1.48 -6.57
C VAL A 10 4.09 -1.16 -5.63
N ILE A 11 4.31 -2.06 -4.68
CA ILE A 11 5.32 -1.94 -3.63
C ILE A 11 6.31 -3.08 -3.78
N GLU A 12 7.60 -2.77 -3.74
CA GLU A 12 8.70 -3.73 -3.76
C GLU A 12 9.15 -4.07 -2.34
N LEU A 13 9.32 -5.35 -2.07
CA LEU A 13 9.96 -5.84 -0.86
C LEU A 13 11.49 -5.79 -1.03
N VAL A 14 12.14 -4.91 -0.27
CA VAL A 14 13.59 -4.72 -0.30
C VAL A 14 14.20 -5.28 0.98
N PHE A 15 15.30 -6.01 0.84
CA PHE A 15 16.10 -6.48 1.97
C PHE A 15 17.32 -5.59 2.11
N HIS A 16 17.43 -4.87 3.23
CA HIS A 16 18.61 -4.05 3.47
C HIS A 16 19.79 -4.91 3.92
N GLU A 17 20.89 -4.85 3.17
CA GLU A 17 22.13 -5.61 3.44
C GLU A 17 22.85 -5.13 4.71
N ASP A 18 22.51 -3.95 5.24
CA ASP A 18 23.12 -3.34 6.43
C ASP A 18 22.52 -3.81 7.76
N GLY A 19 21.61 -4.80 7.72
CA GLY A 19 20.97 -5.36 8.92
C GLY A 19 19.77 -4.56 9.44
N LYS A 20 19.32 -3.51 8.73
CA LYS A 20 18.11 -2.74 9.08
C LYS A 20 16.79 -3.47 8.83
N GLY A 21 16.83 -4.66 8.24
CA GLY A 21 15.68 -5.53 8.06
C GLY A 21 15.01 -5.37 6.70
N ILE A 22 13.69 -5.51 6.69
CA ILE A 22 12.84 -5.49 5.50
C ILE A 22 12.28 -4.08 5.30
N ASP A 23 12.21 -3.64 4.05
CA ASP A 23 11.58 -2.39 3.65
C ASP A 23 10.60 -2.60 2.49
N LEU A 24 9.70 -1.64 2.33
CA LEU A 24 8.65 -1.64 1.34
C LEU A 24 8.74 -0.33 0.56
N VAL A 25 9.16 -0.39 -0.70
CA VAL A 25 9.40 0.80 -1.53
C VAL A 25 8.33 0.92 -2.59
N PHE A 26 7.72 2.09 -2.73
CA PHE A 26 6.74 2.33 -3.79
C PHE A 26 7.43 2.37 -5.15
N ARG A 27 7.03 1.51 -6.09
CA ARG A 27 7.54 1.46 -7.47
C ARG A 27 6.54 1.94 -8.50
N TYR A 28 5.27 2.02 -8.13
CA TYR A 28 4.23 2.64 -8.93
C TYR A 28 3.13 3.14 -8.01
N CYS A 29 2.60 4.33 -8.27
CA CYS A 29 1.36 4.86 -7.70
C CYS A 29 0.62 5.59 -8.82
N ASN A 30 -0.69 5.37 -8.95
CA ASN A 30 -1.51 6.19 -9.85
C ASN A 30 -2.01 7.46 -9.15
N LYS A 31 -2.61 8.37 -9.92
CA LYS A 31 -3.22 9.60 -9.40
C LYS A 31 -4.22 9.39 -8.26
N GLU A 32 -4.99 8.30 -8.29
CA GLU A 32 -6.00 8.01 -7.24
C GLU A 32 -5.36 7.61 -5.91
N MET A 33 -4.14 7.06 -5.90
CA MET A 33 -3.37 6.90 -4.66
C MET A 33 -3.07 8.25 -4.01
N ALA A 34 -2.65 9.23 -4.82
CA ALA A 34 -2.34 10.56 -4.29
C ALA A 34 -3.58 11.27 -3.75
N VAL A 35 -4.73 11.09 -4.42
CA VAL A 35 -6.01 11.59 -3.92
C VAL A 35 -6.40 10.91 -2.62
N LEU A 36 -6.29 9.58 -2.54
CA LEU A 36 -6.68 8.81 -1.37
C LEU A 36 -5.82 9.15 -0.14
N GLU A 37 -4.50 9.09 -0.29
CA GLU A 37 -3.54 9.25 0.81
C GLU A 37 -3.21 10.72 1.11
N GLY A 38 -3.57 11.65 0.22
CA GLY A 38 -3.24 13.07 0.35
C GLY A 38 -1.74 13.39 0.17
N VAL A 39 -0.98 12.46 -0.43
CA VAL A 39 0.46 12.58 -0.69
C VAL A 39 0.69 12.64 -2.21
N PRO A 40 1.50 13.56 -2.75
CA PRO A 40 1.85 13.56 -4.17
C PRO A 40 2.51 12.25 -4.64
N VAL A 41 2.27 11.83 -5.89
CA VAL A 41 2.89 10.62 -6.45
C VAL A 41 4.42 10.73 -6.44
N GLU A 42 4.97 11.92 -6.75
CA GLU A 42 6.42 12.14 -6.70
C GLU A 42 7.04 11.94 -5.31
N ASP A 43 6.28 12.18 -4.25
CA ASP A 43 6.74 12.01 -2.87
C ASP A 43 6.61 10.57 -2.39
N MET A 44 5.78 9.77 -3.05
CA MET A 44 5.68 8.32 -2.83
C MET A 44 6.75 7.55 -3.61
N LEU A 45 6.92 7.86 -4.90
CA LEU A 45 7.64 7.02 -5.83
C LEU A 45 9.13 6.90 -5.46
N ASN A 46 9.61 5.66 -5.39
CA ASN A 46 10.97 5.27 -4.97
C ASN A 46 11.34 5.59 -3.53
N HIS A 47 10.39 6.03 -2.70
CA HIS A 47 10.59 6.21 -1.27
C HIS A 47 10.05 5.02 -0.48
N SER A 48 10.64 4.82 0.70
CA SER A 48 10.25 3.76 1.63
C SER A 48 8.91 4.06 2.26
N PHE A 49 8.15 3.01 2.61
CA PHE A 49 6.83 3.16 3.24
C PHE A 49 6.86 4.05 4.47
N TYR A 50 7.91 3.95 5.29
CA TYR A 50 8.08 4.78 6.49
C TYR A 50 8.63 6.19 6.23
N GLU A 51 9.23 6.44 5.08
CA GLU A 51 9.58 7.81 4.67
C GLU A 51 8.31 8.58 4.27
N VAL A 52 7.41 7.89 3.55
CA VAL A 52 6.12 8.44 3.11
C VAL A 52 5.13 8.54 4.27
N PHE A 53 5.02 7.48 5.09
CA PHE A 53 4.11 7.39 6.22
C PHE A 53 4.91 7.13 7.51
N PRO A 54 5.48 8.17 8.14
CA PRO A 54 6.31 8.02 9.35
C PRO A 54 5.59 7.35 10.53
N ASN A 55 4.27 7.50 10.60
CA ASN A 55 3.42 6.87 11.61
C ASN A 55 2.67 5.64 11.10
N GLY A 56 2.99 5.18 9.89
CA GLY A 56 2.32 4.09 9.21
C GLY A 56 2.32 2.82 10.05
N ASP A 57 1.15 2.22 10.21
CA ASP A 57 0.98 1.09 11.12
C ASP A 57 1.73 -0.15 10.59
N LYS A 58 2.55 -0.78 11.44
CA LYS A 58 3.34 -1.97 11.07
C LYS A 58 2.47 -3.14 10.67
N LYS A 59 1.18 -3.15 11.06
CA LYS A 59 0.22 -4.19 10.70
C LYS A 59 0.09 -4.39 9.19
N TRP A 60 0.35 -3.35 8.39
CA TRP A 60 0.27 -3.41 6.93
C TRP A 60 1.49 -4.10 6.30
N LEU A 61 2.66 -4.04 6.95
CA LEU A 61 3.90 -4.57 6.37
C LEU A 61 3.88 -6.08 6.20
N ILE A 62 3.44 -6.80 7.24
CA ILE A 62 3.44 -8.28 7.25
C ILE A 62 2.64 -8.84 6.07
N PRO A 63 1.37 -8.45 5.84
CA PRO A 63 0.61 -8.99 4.72
C PRO A 63 1.18 -8.58 3.36
N TYR A 64 1.73 -7.37 3.20
CA TYR A 64 2.40 -6.98 1.95
C TYR A 64 3.65 -7.82 1.69
N ALA A 65 4.48 -8.05 2.72
CA ALA A 65 5.66 -8.89 2.61
C ALA A 65 5.29 -10.36 2.32
N GLU A 66 4.25 -10.90 2.95
CA GLU A 66 3.76 -12.25 2.66
C GLU A 66 3.29 -12.40 1.21
N VAL A 67 2.56 -11.42 0.69
CA VAL A 67 2.14 -11.41 -0.73
C VAL A 67 3.37 -11.34 -1.63
N ALA A 68 4.29 -10.41 -1.36
CA ALA A 68 5.50 -10.22 -2.14
C ALA A 68 6.44 -11.43 -2.15
N LEU A 69 6.49 -12.22 -1.07
CA LEU A 69 7.32 -13.41 -0.96
C LEU A 69 6.65 -14.68 -1.49
N ASN A 70 5.40 -14.90 -1.10
CA ASN A 70 4.74 -16.19 -1.24
C ASN A 70 3.67 -16.20 -2.36
N GLY A 71 3.33 -15.05 -2.93
CA GLY A 71 2.33 -14.94 -3.99
C GLY A 71 0.88 -15.16 -3.55
N LYS A 72 0.65 -15.39 -2.25
CA LYS A 72 -0.69 -15.60 -1.71
C LYS A 72 -1.46 -14.28 -1.69
N GLN A 73 -2.53 -14.20 -2.48
CA GLN A 73 -3.42 -13.04 -2.48
C GLN A 73 -3.99 -12.79 -1.07
N SER A 74 -4.13 -11.52 -0.70
CA SER A 74 -4.64 -11.11 0.61
C SER A 74 -5.67 -10.00 0.47
N ILE A 75 -6.63 -9.96 1.38
CA ILE A 75 -7.56 -8.84 1.52
C ILE A 75 -7.47 -8.37 2.96
N ILE A 76 -6.98 -7.16 3.15
CA ILE A 76 -6.85 -6.52 4.45
C ILE A 76 -8.02 -5.56 4.60
N ARG A 77 -8.68 -5.59 5.77
CA ARG A 77 -9.73 -4.62 6.14
C ARG A 77 -9.40 -4.06 7.48
N ASP A 78 -9.04 -2.78 7.52
CA ASP A 78 -8.65 -2.15 8.76
C ASP A 78 -8.77 -0.62 8.66
N TYR A 79 -8.79 0.02 9.82
CA TYR A 79 -8.78 1.46 9.94
C TYR A 79 -7.39 2.01 9.61
N SER A 80 -7.35 3.02 8.73
CA SER A 80 -6.17 3.81 8.41
C SER A 80 -6.23 5.15 9.16
N PRO A 81 -5.30 5.38 10.11
CA PRO A 81 -5.20 6.66 10.81
C PRO A 81 -4.87 7.82 9.87
N GLU A 82 -4.11 7.56 8.79
CA GLU A 82 -3.58 8.62 7.91
C GLU A 82 -4.69 9.33 7.12
N ILE A 83 -5.75 8.58 6.78
CA ILE A 83 -6.91 9.13 6.07
C ILE A 83 -8.18 9.14 6.94
N ASN A 84 -8.08 8.75 8.22
CA ASN A 84 -9.17 8.64 9.18
C ASN A 84 -10.39 7.85 8.67
N GLN A 85 -10.16 6.75 7.95
CA GLN A 85 -11.22 5.93 7.34
C GLN A 85 -10.86 4.43 7.36
N ASN A 86 -11.87 3.57 7.21
CA ASN A 86 -11.65 2.13 7.01
C ASN A 86 -11.26 1.85 5.56
N LEU A 87 -10.16 1.13 5.37
CA LEU A 87 -9.68 0.68 4.07
C LEU A 87 -9.90 -0.81 3.90
N THR A 88 -10.42 -1.18 2.72
CA THR A 88 -10.24 -2.52 2.16
C THR A 88 -9.10 -2.48 1.15
N ILE A 89 -8.03 -3.24 1.41
CA ILE A 89 -6.84 -3.33 0.56
C ILE A 89 -6.75 -4.73 -0.02
N ARG A 90 -6.84 -4.83 -1.35
CA ARG A 90 -6.74 -6.10 -2.08
C ARG A 90 -5.33 -6.23 -2.65
N CYS A 91 -4.61 -7.25 -2.21
CA CYS A 91 -3.20 -7.45 -2.49
C CYS A 91 -2.98 -8.69 -3.35
N PHE A 92 -2.13 -8.58 -4.37
CA PHE A 92 -1.68 -9.71 -5.17
C PHE A 92 -0.23 -9.50 -5.62
N GLN A 93 0.46 -10.58 -5.99
CA GLN A 93 1.85 -10.53 -6.44
C GLN A 93 1.90 -10.43 -7.97
N PRO A 94 2.23 -9.26 -8.55
CA PRO A 94 2.38 -9.14 -10.00
C PRO A 94 3.67 -9.83 -10.49
N GLU A 95 4.72 -9.78 -9.68
CA GLU A 95 6.02 -10.40 -9.89
C GLU A 95 6.63 -10.77 -8.53
N LYS A 96 7.51 -11.77 -8.48
CA LYS A 96 8.18 -12.18 -7.24
C LYS A 96 8.94 -10.99 -6.63
N GLY A 97 8.73 -10.75 -5.34
CA GLY A 97 9.29 -9.59 -4.63
C GLY A 97 8.40 -8.36 -4.63
N TYR A 98 7.26 -8.36 -5.34
CA TYR A 98 6.36 -7.22 -5.42
C TYR A 98 4.96 -7.53 -4.88
N CYS A 99 4.32 -6.52 -4.31
CA CYS A 99 2.92 -6.53 -3.90
C CYS A 99 2.18 -5.40 -4.62
N ALA A 100 1.22 -5.75 -5.46
CA ALA A 100 0.28 -4.81 -6.04
C ALA A 100 -0.94 -4.68 -5.12
N CYS A 101 -1.35 -3.44 -4.85
CA CYS A 101 -2.41 -3.11 -3.91
C CYS A 101 -3.49 -2.28 -4.61
N ILE A 102 -4.75 -2.70 -4.47
CA ILE A 102 -5.93 -1.91 -4.83
C ILE A 102 -6.61 -1.48 -3.53
N LEU A 103 -6.71 -0.17 -3.31
CA LEU A 103 -7.26 0.40 -2.08
C LEU A 103 -8.66 0.96 -2.33
N THR A 104 -9.60 0.64 -1.46
CA THR A 104 -10.94 1.22 -1.45
C THR A 104 -11.30 1.63 -0.04
N VAL A 105 -11.84 2.83 0.14
CA VAL A 105 -12.50 3.22 1.38
C VAL A 105 -13.82 2.48 1.49
N ASP A 106 -14.10 1.93 2.67
CA ASP A 106 -15.41 1.37 2.96
C ASP A 106 -16.40 2.53 3.04
N GLU A 107 -17.33 2.63 2.09
CA GLU A 107 -18.39 3.62 2.15
C GLU A 107 -19.16 3.42 3.47
N MET A 108 -19.23 4.47 4.29
CA MET A 108 -20.14 4.47 5.44
C MET A 108 -21.52 4.15 4.88
N ALA A 109 -22.09 3.02 5.31
CA ALA A 109 -23.51 2.80 5.13
C ALA A 109 -24.20 4.03 5.71
N VAL A 110 -24.73 4.90 4.84
CA VAL A 110 -25.67 5.93 5.24
C VAL A 110 -26.88 5.14 5.74
N GLN A 111 -26.90 4.82 7.03
CA GLN A 111 -28.11 4.40 7.70
C GLN A 111 -29.06 5.58 7.59
N SER A 112 -29.98 5.45 6.63
CA SER A 112 -31.13 6.32 6.44
C SER A 112 -32.08 6.21 7.62
#